data_AF-A0AAJ5IR34-F1
#
_entry.id   AF-A0AAJ5IR34-F1
#
_cell.length_a   1.000
_cell.length_b   1.000
_cell.length_c   1.000
_cell.angle_alpha   90.00
_cell.angle_beta   90.00
_cell.angle_gamma   90.00
#
_symmetry.space_group_name_H-M   'P 1'
#
loop_
_entity.id
_entity.type
_entity.pdbx_description
1 polymer ?
#
loop_
_entity_poly.entity_id
_entity_poly.type
_entity_poly.pdbx_seq_one_letter_code
_entity_poly.pdbx_strand_id
1 'polypeptide(L)'
;MQNANNISAFEQRYNEKLDELATELDGALPSYRELMAQVSGLLAEDGHSLDVISGYDDFEAFFTWLDTLTAYDQMDEDGSLEDHKPLLAVIYEAIRAGEA
;
A
#
# COMPACT_ATOMS: atom_id res chain seq x y z
N MET A 1 24.13 -21.51 10.15
CA MET A 1 23.29 -20.36 10.53
C MET A 1 22.51 -19.97 9.27
N GLN A 2 21.27 -20.43 9.12
CA GLN A 2 20.45 -20.19 7.92
C GLN A 2 19.04 -19.75 8.33
N ASN A 3 18.93 -18.58 8.95
CA ASN A 3 17.65 -17.89 9.16
C ASN A 3 17.89 -16.40 8.92
N ALA A 4 18.36 -16.06 7.72
CA ALA A 4 18.30 -14.68 7.24
C ALA A 4 17.03 -14.59 6.39
N ASN A 5 15.98 -14.03 6.99
CA ASN A 5 14.94 -13.24 6.32
C ASN A 5 14.54 -13.71 4.90
N ASN A 6 13.54 -14.59 4.79
CA ASN A 6 12.80 -14.73 3.54
C ASN A 6 11.90 -13.48 3.39
N ILE A 7 12.51 -12.35 3.07
CA ILE A 7 11.81 -11.16 2.59
C ILE A 7 11.22 -11.54 1.24
N SER A 8 9.89 -11.45 1.09
CA SER A 8 9.26 -11.69 -0.21
C SER A 8 9.79 -10.70 -1.25
N ALA A 9 9.82 -11.09 -2.53
CA ALA A 9 10.30 -10.21 -3.60
C ALA A 9 9.56 -8.85 -3.62
N PHE A 10 8.30 -8.83 -3.18
CA PHE A 10 7.49 -7.63 -3.02
C PHE A 10 7.94 -6.78 -1.82
N GLU A 11 8.22 -7.37 -0.66
CA GLU A 11 8.74 -6.64 0.50
C GLU A 11 10.12 -6.03 0.18
N GLN A 12 10.98 -6.72 -0.58
CA GLN A 12 12.26 -6.13 -1.00
C GLN A 12 12.05 -4.92 -1.94
N ARG A 13 11.21 -5.08 -2.97
CA ARG A 13 10.89 -4.01 -3.93
C ARG A 13 10.18 -2.83 -3.24
N TYR A 14 9.40 -3.10 -2.19
CA TYR A 14 8.80 -2.08 -1.34
C TYR A 14 9.87 -1.28 -0.60
N ASN A 15 10.81 -1.96 0.07
CA ASN A 15 11.88 -1.29 0.83
C ASN A 15 12.77 -0.44 -0.07
N GLU A 16 13.05 -0.88 -1.30
CA GLU A 16 13.79 -0.08 -2.29
C GLU A 16 13.05 1.23 -2.59
N LYS A 17 11.75 1.16 -2.87
CA LYS A 17 10.92 2.35 -3.11
C LYS A 17 10.76 3.22 -1.88
N LEU A 18 10.69 2.61 -0.70
CA LEU A 18 10.58 3.31 0.57
C LEU A 18 11.80 4.18 0.83
N ASP A 19 13.01 3.68 0.51
CA ASP A 19 14.26 4.44 0.66
C ASP A 19 14.34 5.62 -0.34
N GLU A 20 13.91 5.39 -1.59
CA GLU A 20 13.79 6.45 -2.60
C GLU A 20 12.85 7.56 -2.11
N LEU A 21 11.66 7.19 -1.66
CA LEU A 21 10.64 8.11 -1.19
C LEU A 21 11.00 8.76 0.14
N ALA A 22 11.65 8.06 1.06
CA ALA A 22 12.10 8.62 2.34
C ALA A 22 13.15 9.72 2.15
N THR A 23 13.81 9.76 0.99
CA THR A 23 14.71 10.85 0.62
C THR A 23 13.97 12.06 0.04
N GLU A 24 12.81 11.84 -0.59
CA GLU A 24 12.00 12.89 -1.23
C GLU A 24 10.95 13.48 -0.28
N LEU A 25 10.49 12.69 0.69
CA LEU A 25 9.40 12.99 1.59
C LEU A 25 9.95 13.22 3.00
N ASP A 26 9.69 14.39 3.56
CA ASP A 26 10.04 14.73 4.94
C ASP A 26 8.99 14.10 5.88
N GLY A 27 9.02 12.76 6.00
CA GLY A 27 7.96 12.02 6.67
C GLY A 27 8.35 10.58 7.05
N ALA A 28 7.75 10.10 8.15
CA ALA A 28 7.88 8.70 8.54
C ALA A 28 6.99 7.84 7.63
N LEU A 29 7.59 7.24 6.61
CA LEU A 29 6.87 6.35 5.71
C LEU A 29 6.57 5.01 6.38
N PRO A 30 5.37 4.43 6.17
CA PRO A 30 5.00 3.16 6.79
C PRO A 30 5.83 2.01 6.24
N SER A 31 6.09 1.01 7.06
CA SER A 31 6.70 -0.26 6.62
C SER A 31 5.72 -1.05 5.73
N TYR A 32 6.23 -2.02 4.96
CA TYR A 32 5.42 -2.88 4.08
C TYR A 32 4.17 -3.47 4.78
N ARG A 33 4.36 -4.00 5.98
CA ARG A 33 3.29 -4.58 6.80
C ARG A 33 2.31 -3.52 7.35
N GLU A 34 2.81 -2.34 7.66
CA GLU A 34 1.99 -1.23 8.16
C GLU A 34 1.10 -0.70 7.05
N LEU A 35 1.63 -0.53 5.83
CA LEU A 35 0.82 -0.12 4.69
C LEU A 35 -0.21 -1.19 4.31
N MET A 36 0.17 -2.47 4.32
CA MET A 36 -0.77 -3.57 4.09
C MET A 36 -1.89 -3.61 5.14
N ALA A 37 -1.56 -3.40 6.41
CA ALA A 37 -2.54 -3.34 7.49
C ALA A 37 -3.47 -2.12 7.37
N GLN A 38 -2.94 -0.96 6.97
CA GLN A 38 -3.74 0.24 6.71
C GLN A 38 -4.72 0.01 5.55
N VAL A 39 -4.25 -0.50 4.41
CA VAL A 39 -5.13 -0.85 3.28
C VAL A 39 -6.20 -1.85 3.72
N SER A 40 -5.82 -2.92 4.43
CA SER A 40 -6.78 -3.91 4.93
C SER A 40 -7.80 -3.30 5.91
N GLY A 41 -7.36 -2.39 6.79
CA GLY A 41 -8.21 -1.66 7.72
C GLY A 41 -9.22 -0.78 7.01
N LEU A 42 -8.76 0.06 6.06
CA LEU A 42 -9.60 0.94 5.24
C LEU A 42 -10.67 0.15 4.48
N LEU A 43 -10.28 -0.97 3.87
CA LEU A 43 -11.23 -1.86 3.21
C LEU A 43 -12.26 -2.40 4.20
N ALA A 44 -11.80 -2.88 5.38
CA ALA A 44 -12.68 -3.47 6.38
C ALA A 44 -13.67 -2.45 6.97
N GLU A 45 -13.28 -1.18 7.10
CA GLU A 45 -14.15 -0.08 7.52
C GLU A 45 -15.29 0.16 6.53
N ASP A 46 -15.02 0.03 5.23
CA ASP A 46 -16.03 0.10 4.17
C ASP A 46 -16.76 -1.24 3.93
N GLY A 47 -16.44 -2.29 4.71
CA GLY A 47 -17.05 -3.61 4.61
C GLY A 47 -16.51 -4.47 3.46
N HIS A 48 -15.37 -4.08 2.87
CA HIS A 48 -14.65 -4.82 1.84
C HIS A 48 -13.52 -5.67 2.45
N SER A 49 -13.18 -6.77 1.76
CA SER A 49 -12.00 -7.59 2.05
C SER A 49 -10.92 -7.35 1.00
N LEU A 50 -9.67 -7.73 1.30
CA LEU A 50 -8.54 -7.64 0.35
C LEU A 50 -8.82 -8.30 -1.02
N ASP A 51 -9.73 -9.28 -1.08
CA ASP A 51 -10.16 -9.92 -2.32
C ASP A 51 -10.75 -8.92 -3.35
N VAL A 52 -11.33 -7.79 -2.91
CA VAL A 52 -11.86 -6.76 -3.80
C VAL A 52 -10.80 -6.24 -4.77
N ILE A 53 -9.53 -6.28 -4.35
CA ILE A 53 -8.37 -5.84 -5.13
C ILE A 53 -8.20 -6.68 -6.40
N SER A 54 -8.51 -7.97 -6.33
CA SER A 54 -8.47 -8.89 -7.48
C SER A 54 -9.58 -8.59 -8.51
N GLY A 55 -10.61 -7.84 -8.12
CA GLY A 55 -11.70 -7.41 -9.00
C GLY A 55 -11.35 -6.21 -9.89
N TYR A 56 -10.24 -5.51 -9.62
CA TYR A 56 -9.78 -4.37 -10.43
C TYR A 56 -8.83 -4.81 -11.53
N ASP A 57 -9.04 -4.30 -12.74
CA ASP A 57 -8.25 -4.63 -13.95
C ASP A 57 -6.77 -4.22 -13.78
N ASP A 58 -6.56 -3.04 -13.19
CA ASP A 58 -5.25 -2.42 -13.01
C ASP A 58 -5.17 -1.63 -11.68
N PHE A 59 -3.94 -1.26 -11.33
CA PHE A 59 -3.63 -0.52 -10.12
C PHE A 59 -4.25 0.89 -10.12
N GLU A 60 -4.37 1.56 -11.27
CA GLU A 60 -4.94 2.91 -11.31
C GLU A 60 -6.43 2.88 -10.96
N ALA A 61 -7.17 1.89 -11.46
CA ALA A 61 -8.58 1.70 -11.10
C ALA A 61 -8.77 1.46 -9.60
N PHE A 62 -7.93 0.61 -8.99
CA PHE A 62 -7.93 0.38 -7.54
C PHE A 62 -7.54 1.66 -6.78
N PHE A 63 -6.48 2.34 -7.21
CA PHE A 63 -5.98 3.56 -6.57
C PHE A 63 -7.02 4.67 -6.61
N THR A 64 -7.68 4.92 -7.74
CA THR A 64 -8.73 5.94 -7.86
C THR A 64 -9.90 5.64 -6.94
N TRP A 65 -10.28 4.37 -6.79
CA TRP A 65 -11.32 3.99 -5.84
C TRP A 65 -10.88 4.21 -4.39
N LEU A 66 -9.66 3.80 -4.04
CA LEU A 66 -9.10 3.99 -2.71
C LEU A 66 -8.93 5.48 -2.36
N ASP A 67 -8.41 6.27 -3.28
CA ASP A 67 -8.29 7.74 -3.17
C ASP A 67 -9.66 8.40 -2.98
N THR A 68 -10.70 7.93 -3.69
CA THR A 68 -12.07 8.42 -3.48
C THR A 68 -12.61 8.04 -2.10
N LEU A 69 -12.25 6.84 -1.59
CA LEU A 69 -12.66 6.36 -0.28
C LEU A 69 -12.01 7.17 0.85
N THR A 70 -10.73 7.49 0.69
CA THR A 70 -9.95 8.27 1.65
C THR A 70 -10.08 9.78 1.45
N ALA A 71 -10.69 10.24 0.35
CA ALA A 71 -10.80 11.67 0.02
C ALA A 71 -11.43 12.51 1.14
N TYR A 72 -12.38 11.96 1.90
CA TYR A 72 -12.98 12.64 3.05
C TYR A 72 -12.05 12.70 4.26
N ASP A 73 -11.21 11.68 4.46
CA ASP A 73 -10.24 11.58 5.56
C ASP A 73 -9.00 12.46 5.27
N GLN A 74 -8.53 12.45 4.01
CA GLN A 74 -7.44 13.27 3.51
C GLN A 74 -7.74 14.78 3.48
N MET A 75 -9.00 15.22 3.66
CA MET A 75 -9.30 16.64 3.78
C MET A 75 -8.82 17.25 5.11
N ASP A 76 -8.66 16.43 6.14
CA ASP A 76 -8.19 16.86 7.47
C ASP A 76 -6.69 16.54 7.69
N GLU A 77 -6.12 15.62 6.91
CA GLU A 77 -4.70 15.22 7.01
C GLU A 77 -3.79 16.01 6.05
N ASP A 78 -2.58 16.35 6.51
CA ASP A 78 -1.54 17.08 5.75
C ASP A 78 -0.80 16.16 4.74
N GLY A 79 -1.39 15.02 4.38
CA GLY A 79 -0.79 13.98 3.54
C GLY A 79 -1.72 13.52 2.43
N SER A 80 -1.18 13.36 1.22
CA SER A 80 -1.92 12.81 0.09
C SER A 80 -1.59 11.32 -0.11
N LEU A 81 -2.59 10.49 -0.35
CA LEU A 81 -2.43 9.10 -0.77
C LEU A 81 -1.58 8.98 -2.05
N GLU A 82 -1.57 10.03 -2.89
CA GLU A 82 -0.73 10.13 -4.08
C GLU A 82 0.76 9.99 -3.77
N ASP A 83 1.19 10.48 -2.61
CA ASP A 83 2.57 10.45 -2.15
C ASP A 83 3.04 9.01 -1.87
N HIS A 84 2.11 8.17 -1.43
CA HIS A 84 2.31 6.75 -1.18
C HIS A 84 1.97 5.84 -2.37
N LYS A 85 1.50 6.40 -3.49
CA LYS A 85 1.12 5.66 -4.71
C LYS A 85 2.15 4.63 -5.17
N PRO A 86 3.46 4.94 -5.27
CA PRO A 86 4.49 3.95 -5.62
C PRO A 86 4.62 2.78 -4.64
N LEU A 87 4.36 3.00 -3.34
CA LEU A 87 4.37 1.95 -2.32
C LEU A 87 3.10 1.09 -2.39
N LEU A 88 1.94 1.75 -2.56
CA LEU A 88 0.64 1.09 -2.74
C LEU A 88 0.61 0.18 -3.97
N ALA A 89 1.31 0.55 -5.04
CA ALA A 89 1.42 -0.30 -6.24
C ALA A 89 2.07 -1.66 -5.92
N VAL A 90 3.11 -1.68 -5.08
CA VAL A 90 3.77 -2.93 -4.68
C VAL A 90 2.85 -3.78 -3.81
N ILE A 91 2.11 -3.15 -2.90
CA ILE A 91 1.12 -3.83 -2.05
C ILE A 91 0.01 -4.44 -2.91
N TYR A 92 -0.52 -3.68 -3.87
CA TYR A 92 -1.52 -4.16 -4.84
C TYR A 92 -1.01 -5.39 -5.61
N GLU A 93 0.21 -5.33 -6.16
CA GLU A 93 0.81 -6.46 -6.88
C GLU A 93 0.97 -7.69 -5.96
N ALA A 94 1.39 -7.49 -4.71
CA ALA A 94 1.58 -8.57 -3.74
C ALA A 94 0.27 -9.26 -3.36
N ILE A 95 -0.79 -8.47 -3.11
CA ILE A 95 -2.13 -9.00 -2.79
C ILE A 95 -2.68 -9.77 -3.99
N ARG A 96 -2.54 -9.23 -5.21
CA ARG A 96 -2.96 -9.93 -6.45
C ARG A 96 -2.19 -11.21 -6.71
N ALA A 97 -0.93 -11.29 -6.26
CA ALA A 97 -0.10 -12.49 -6.33
C ALA A 97 -0.46 -13.53 -5.25
N GLY A 98 -1.34 -13.19 -4.31
CA GLY A 98 -1.77 -14.07 -3.23
C GLY A 98 -0.84 -14.07 -2.01
N GLU A 99 -0.08 -12.99 -1.78
CA GLU A 99 0.74 -12.82 -0.55
C GLU A 99 -0.04 -12.24 0.65
N ALA A 100 -1.35 -12.05 0.49
CA ALA A 100 -2.26 -11.53 1.52
C ALA A 100 -2.75 -12.60 2.52
#